data_AF-A0A5N4ED05-F1
#
_entry.id   AF-A0A5N4ED05-F1
#
_cell.length_a   1.000
_cell.length_b   1.000
_cell.length_c   1.000
_cell.angle_alpha   90.00
_cell.angle_beta   90.00
_cell.angle_gamma   90.00
#
_symmetry.space_group_name_H-M   'P 1'
#
loop_
_entity.id
_entity.type
_entity.pdbx_description
1 polymer ?
#
loop_
_entity_poly.entity_id
_entity_poly.type
_entity_poly.pdbx_seq_one_letter_code
_entity_poly.pdbx_strand_id
1 'polypeptide(L)'
;MADELERFTSMRIKKEKEKPNSAHRNSLSYGDDPTAQSLQDVSDEQVLVLFEQMLVDMNLNEEKQQPLREKDIIIKREMVSQYLHTSKAGMSQKESSRSAMMYIQELRSGLRDMPLLSCLESLRVSLNNNPVSWVQTFGAEGLASLLDILKRLHDEKEETAGSYDSRNKHEIIRCLKAFMNNKFGIKTMLETEEGILLLVRAMDPAVPNMMIDAAKLLSALCILPQPEDMNERVLEAMTERAEMDEVERFQPLLDGLKSGTSIALKACRERTVFLIMRWKKGMVGCLQLINALITPAEELDFRVHIRSELMRLGLHQVLQDLREIENDDMRVQLTVFDEQGEEDSYDLKGRLDDIRMEMEYPFTD
;
A
#
# COMPACT_ATOMS: atom_id res chain seq x y z
N MET A 1 4.69 8.85 -10.54
CA MET A 1 5.12 8.73 -9.13
C MET A 1 3.97 8.51 -8.15
N ALA A 2 3.15 9.51 -7.74
CA ALA A 2 1.98 9.25 -6.87
C ALA A 2 0.75 8.73 -7.64
N ASP A 3 0.57 9.19 -8.88
CA ASP A 3 -0.51 8.75 -9.78
C ASP A 3 -0.42 7.26 -10.17
N GLU A 4 0.78 6.68 -10.25
CA GLU A 4 0.96 5.26 -10.56
C GLU A 4 0.53 4.36 -9.38
N LEU A 5 0.82 4.78 -8.14
CA LEU A 5 0.37 4.09 -6.94
C LEU A 5 -1.16 4.16 -6.74
N GLU A 6 -1.80 5.30 -7.05
CA GLU A 6 -3.27 5.39 -7.04
C GLU A 6 -3.89 4.51 -8.14
N ARG A 7 -3.27 4.42 -9.32
CA ARG A 7 -3.78 3.60 -10.44
C ARG A 7 -3.80 2.11 -10.11
N PHE A 8 -2.78 1.60 -9.39
CA PHE A 8 -2.73 0.20 -8.95
C PHE A 8 -3.58 -0.11 -7.71
N THR A 9 -3.81 0.86 -6.82
CA THR A 9 -4.65 0.67 -5.63
C THR A 9 -6.15 0.91 -5.91
N SER A 10 -6.48 1.58 -7.01
CA SER A 10 -7.84 2.01 -7.35
C SER A 10 -8.37 1.40 -8.67
N MET A 11 -8.27 0.09 -8.85
CA MET A 11 -9.15 -0.61 -9.79
C MET A 11 -10.54 -0.77 -9.17
N ARG A 12 -11.34 0.31 -9.23
CA ARG A 12 -12.78 0.27 -9.00
C ARG A 12 -13.44 0.63 -10.32
N ILE A 13 -13.99 -0.39 -10.98
CA ILE A 13 -14.74 -0.29 -12.24
C ILE A 13 -15.82 0.80 -12.09
N LYS A 14 -15.75 1.82 -12.95
CA LYS A 14 -16.79 2.85 -13.12
C LYS A 14 -18.08 2.14 -13.56
N LYS A 15 -19.05 2.00 -12.65
CA LYS A 15 -20.45 1.83 -13.03
C LYS A 15 -21.08 3.21 -13.05
N GLU A 16 -21.26 3.74 -14.26
CA GLU A 16 -22.10 4.91 -14.49
C GLU A 16 -23.50 4.63 -13.95
N LYS A 17 -23.95 5.47 -13.03
CA LYS A 17 -25.34 5.52 -12.61
C LYS A 17 -25.77 6.98 -12.72
N GLU A 18 -26.60 7.26 -13.71
CA GLU A 18 -27.23 8.55 -13.95
C GLU A 18 -27.89 9.09 -12.67
N LYS A 19 -27.62 10.37 -12.37
CA LYS A 19 -28.34 11.12 -11.33
C LYS A 19 -29.57 11.79 -11.94
N PRO A 20 -30.76 11.67 -11.35
CA PRO A 20 -31.82 12.64 -11.57
C PRO A 20 -31.62 13.88 -10.69
N ASN A 21 -31.85 15.04 -11.31
CA ASN A 21 -31.92 16.36 -10.67
C ASN A 21 -33.05 16.46 -9.64
N SER A 22 -32.75 17.01 -8.46
CA SER A 22 -33.59 17.94 -7.68
C SER A 22 -32.78 18.41 -6.45
N ALA A 23 -32.39 19.67 -6.37
CA ALA A 23 -33.13 20.82 -5.84
C ALA A 23 -33.24 20.86 -4.31
N HIS A 24 -32.79 22.01 -3.77
CA HIS A 24 -33.00 22.59 -2.43
C HIS A 24 -31.82 22.60 -1.44
N ARG A 25 -31.25 23.81 -1.38
CA ARG A 25 -30.41 24.43 -0.36
C ARG A 25 -30.87 24.09 1.06
N ASN A 26 -29.90 23.84 1.94
CA ASN A 26 -29.94 24.29 3.33
C ASN A 26 -28.57 24.86 3.69
N SER A 27 -28.47 26.20 3.64
CA SER A 27 -27.36 26.94 4.23
C SER A 27 -27.55 26.95 5.75
N LEU A 28 -26.70 26.21 6.48
CA LEU A 28 -26.58 26.35 7.92
C LEU A 28 -25.79 27.63 8.20
N SER A 29 -26.52 28.67 8.59
CA SER A 29 -25.97 29.91 9.14
C SER A 29 -25.28 29.60 10.46
N TYR A 30 -23.95 29.47 10.45
CA TYR A 30 -23.17 29.45 11.68
C TYR A 30 -23.07 30.86 12.24
N GLY A 31 -23.42 30.98 13.53
CA GLY A 31 -23.44 32.23 14.27
C GLY A 31 -22.08 32.91 14.36
N ASP A 32 -22.19 34.23 14.46
CA ASP A 32 -21.17 35.25 14.66
C ASP A 32 -20.13 34.83 15.73
N ASP A 33 -18.93 34.41 15.30
CA ASP A 33 -17.74 34.21 16.14
C ASP A 33 -16.80 35.42 15.91
N PRO A 34 -16.41 36.19 16.95
CA PRO A 34 -15.58 37.39 16.84
C PRO A 34 -14.18 37.16 16.23
N THR A 35 -13.79 35.91 15.98
CA THR A 35 -12.50 35.57 15.37
C THR A 35 -12.53 35.38 13.84
N ALA A 36 -13.72 35.36 13.22
CA ALA A 36 -13.88 35.28 11.76
C ALA A 36 -13.43 36.55 11.01
N GLN A 37 -13.09 37.63 11.74
CA GLN A 37 -12.69 38.92 11.17
C GLN A 37 -11.28 38.96 10.55
N SER A 38 -10.45 37.91 10.64
CA SER A 38 -9.05 37.99 10.22
C SER A 38 -8.74 37.59 8.77
N LEU A 39 -9.73 37.20 7.96
CA LEU A 39 -9.49 36.73 6.57
C LEU A 39 -10.22 37.54 5.47
N GLN A 40 -11.00 38.56 5.84
CA GLN A 40 -11.56 39.48 4.84
C GLN A 40 -10.47 40.40 4.23
N ASP A 41 -9.39 40.66 4.98
CA ASP A 41 -8.29 41.54 4.56
C ASP A 41 -7.15 40.86 3.76
N VAL A 42 -7.26 39.55 3.49
CA VAL A 42 -6.26 38.84 2.67
C VAL A 42 -6.53 39.15 1.19
N SER A 43 -5.50 39.57 0.45
CA SER A 43 -5.63 39.83 -0.99
C SER A 43 -5.97 38.55 -1.75
N ASP A 44 -6.68 38.67 -2.87
CA ASP A 44 -7.04 37.51 -3.70
C ASP A 44 -5.79 36.74 -4.19
N GLU A 45 -4.69 37.45 -4.43
CA GLU A 45 -3.40 36.85 -4.77
C GLU A 45 -2.85 35.97 -3.63
N GLN A 46 -2.91 36.45 -2.39
CA GLN A 46 -2.47 35.68 -1.23
C GLN A 46 -3.40 34.49 -0.93
N VAL A 47 -4.70 34.62 -1.21
CA VAL A 47 -5.66 33.49 -1.14
C VAL A 47 -5.28 32.42 -2.15
N LEU A 48 -4.92 32.78 -3.38
CA LEU A 48 -4.51 31.80 -4.41
C LEU A 48 -3.21 31.09 -4.02
N VAL A 49 -2.23 31.79 -3.45
CA VAL A 49 -0.99 31.16 -2.93
C VAL A 49 -1.30 30.13 -1.84
N LEU A 50 -2.15 30.50 -0.88
CA LEU A 50 -2.56 29.58 0.20
C LEU A 50 -3.42 28.42 -0.32
N PHE A 51 -4.22 28.66 -1.37
CA PHE A 51 -5.03 27.64 -2.01
C PHE A 51 -4.16 26.58 -2.69
N GLU A 52 -3.13 26.98 -3.44
CA GLU A 52 -2.19 26.03 -4.04
C GLU A 52 -1.44 25.24 -2.96
N GLN A 53 -1.02 25.90 -1.87
CA GLN A 53 -0.41 25.21 -0.73
C GLN A 53 -1.36 24.15 -0.12
N MET A 54 -2.64 24.49 0.06
CA MET A 54 -3.66 23.56 0.56
C MET A 54 -3.85 22.37 -0.38
N LEU A 55 -3.88 22.57 -1.71
CA LEU A 55 -4.03 21.48 -2.68
C LEU A 55 -2.86 20.48 -2.61
N VAL A 56 -1.63 20.99 -2.49
CA VAL A 56 -0.43 20.18 -2.30
C VAL A 56 -0.52 19.40 -0.97
N ASP A 57 -0.94 20.08 0.10
CA ASP A 57 -1.03 19.50 1.43
C ASP A 57 -2.17 18.45 1.57
N MET A 58 -3.17 18.51 0.70
CA MET A 58 -4.25 17.52 0.59
C MET A 58 -3.88 16.29 -0.25
N ASN A 59 -2.66 16.22 -0.81
CA ASN A 59 -2.17 15.08 -1.59
C ASN A 59 -3.08 14.70 -2.78
N LEU A 60 -3.62 15.71 -3.49
CA LEU A 60 -4.46 15.51 -4.66
C LEU A 60 -3.62 15.46 -5.94
N ASN A 61 -3.98 14.59 -6.90
CA ASN A 61 -3.38 14.60 -8.23
C ASN A 61 -3.95 15.70 -9.13
N GLU A 62 -3.31 15.98 -10.27
CA GLU A 62 -3.71 17.05 -11.20
C GLU A 62 -5.16 16.90 -11.67
N GLU A 63 -5.63 15.68 -11.96
CA GLU A 63 -7.01 15.40 -12.37
C GLU A 63 -8.03 15.82 -11.29
N LYS A 64 -7.72 15.58 -10.00
CA LYS A 64 -8.57 15.98 -8.87
C LYS A 64 -8.40 17.45 -8.49
N GLN A 65 -7.25 18.06 -8.76
CA GLN A 65 -7.02 19.49 -8.49
C GLN A 65 -7.76 20.38 -9.49
N GLN A 66 -7.83 19.98 -10.76
CA GLN A 66 -8.45 20.76 -11.83
C GLN A 66 -9.87 21.29 -11.52
N PRO A 67 -10.84 20.46 -11.07
CA PRO A 67 -12.18 20.95 -10.75
C PRO A 67 -12.22 21.90 -9.53
N LEU A 68 -11.19 21.88 -8.68
CA LEU A 68 -11.04 22.82 -7.56
C LEU A 68 -10.44 24.15 -8.04
N ARG A 69 -9.50 24.10 -9.00
CA ARG A 69 -8.93 25.31 -9.64
C ARG A 69 -9.97 26.08 -10.46
N GLU A 70 -10.98 25.42 -11.00
CA GLU A 70 -12.09 26.03 -11.74
C GLU A 70 -13.12 26.75 -10.85
N LYS A 71 -13.02 26.64 -9.52
CA LYS A 71 -13.95 27.31 -8.59
C LYS A 71 -13.70 28.81 -8.51
N ASP A 72 -14.77 29.55 -8.24
CA ASP A 72 -14.71 30.98 -7.98
C ASP A 72 -13.86 31.31 -6.73
N ILE A 73 -13.26 32.50 -6.73
CA ILE A 73 -12.39 32.98 -5.65
C ILE A 73 -13.06 32.97 -4.26
N ILE A 74 -14.39 33.17 -4.21
CA ILE A 74 -15.17 33.14 -2.97
C ILE A 74 -15.12 31.75 -2.33
N ILE A 75 -15.30 30.70 -3.15
CA ILE A 75 -15.25 29.31 -2.69
C ILE A 75 -13.83 28.96 -2.26
N LYS A 76 -12.82 29.38 -3.04
CA LYS A 76 -11.40 29.16 -2.69
C LYS A 76 -11.05 29.82 -1.36
N ARG A 77 -11.52 31.05 -1.11
CA ARG A 77 -11.32 31.76 0.15
C ARG A 77 -11.96 31.03 1.33
N GLU A 78 -13.17 30.50 1.15
CA GLU A 78 -13.83 29.68 2.18
C GLU A 78 -13.05 28.39 2.47
N MET A 79 -12.57 27.69 1.43
CA MET A 79 -11.77 26.48 1.59
C MET A 79 -10.46 26.76 2.35
N VAL A 80 -9.73 27.81 1.97
CA VAL A 80 -8.49 28.22 2.66
C VAL A 80 -8.77 28.59 4.10
N SER A 81 -9.86 29.30 4.38
CA SER A 81 -10.27 29.65 5.75
C SER A 81 -10.50 28.40 6.58
N GLN A 82 -11.29 27.44 6.07
CA GLN A 82 -11.55 26.17 6.75
C GLN A 82 -10.26 25.38 6.98
N TYR A 83 -9.37 25.31 5.99
CA TYR A 83 -8.05 24.66 6.09
C TYR A 83 -7.18 25.28 7.19
N LEU A 84 -7.12 26.60 7.28
CA LEU A 84 -6.35 27.29 8.33
C LEU A 84 -6.98 27.08 9.71
N HIS A 85 -8.31 27.06 9.80
CA HIS A 85 -9.01 26.77 11.04
C HIS A 85 -8.76 25.33 11.52
N THR A 86 -8.86 24.32 10.65
CA THR A 86 -8.61 22.93 11.03
C THR A 86 -7.14 22.67 11.37
N SER A 87 -6.21 23.31 10.64
CA SER A 87 -4.76 23.20 10.91
C SER A 87 -4.35 23.86 12.23
N LYS A 88 -4.99 24.97 12.62
CA LYS A 88 -4.74 25.67 13.90
C LYS A 88 -5.57 25.12 15.07
N ALA A 89 -6.70 24.46 14.81
CA ALA A 89 -7.59 23.91 15.84
C ALA A 89 -6.99 22.74 16.64
N GLY A 90 -5.81 22.23 16.26
CA GLY A 90 -5.00 21.35 17.12
C GLY A 90 -4.59 21.96 18.48
N MET A 91 -4.94 23.24 18.74
CA MET A 91 -4.72 23.94 20.00
C MET A 91 -5.97 24.07 20.89
N SER A 92 -7.18 23.70 20.44
CA SER A 92 -8.42 23.87 21.22
C SER A 92 -8.93 22.56 21.82
N GLN A 93 -9.19 22.57 23.13
CA GLN A 93 -9.40 21.42 24.02
C GLN A 93 -10.72 20.65 23.84
N LYS A 94 -11.13 20.30 22.62
CA LYS A 94 -12.23 19.34 22.37
C LYS A 94 -11.83 18.32 21.33
N GLU A 95 -11.32 17.18 21.78
CA GLU A 95 -11.30 15.84 21.15
C GLU A 95 -10.92 15.69 19.65
N SER A 96 -10.65 16.74 18.86
CA SER A 96 -10.70 16.65 17.40
C SER A 96 -9.35 16.52 16.68
N SER A 97 -8.21 16.58 17.37
CA SER A 97 -6.96 15.97 16.87
C SER A 97 -5.85 16.04 17.92
N ARG A 98 -5.34 14.87 18.35
CA ARG A 98 -4.06 14.82 19.09
C ARG A 98 -2.94 15.27 18.13
N SER A 99 -1.97 16.03 18.63
CA SER A 99 -0.81 16.41 17.81
C SER A 99 0.04 15.19 17.47
N ALA A 100 0.81 15.24 16.39
CA ALA A 100 1.72 14.16 16.01
C ALA A 100 2.69 13.78 17.15
N MET A 101 3.19 14.78 17.88
CA MET A 101 4.10 14.58 19.01
C MET A 101 3.47 13.78 20.17
N MET A 102 2.17 13.98 20.42
CA MET A 102 1.45 13.18 21.44
C MET A 102 1.40 11.71 21.06
N TYR A 103 1.17 11.39 19.78
CA TYR A 103 1.21 10.00 19.32
C TYR A 103 2.61 9.40 19.47
N ILE A 104 3.66 10.13 19.11
CA ILE A 104 5.05 9.66 19.26
C ILE A 104 5.34 9.33 20.74
N GLN A 105 4.93 10.19 21.66
CA GLN A 105 5.08 9.95 23.09
C GLN A 105 4.28 8.73 23.57
N GLU A 106 3.04 8.57 23.11
CA GLU A 106 2.20 7.41 23.45
C GLU A 106 2.80 6.11 22.91
N LEU A 107 3.27 6.08 21.66
CA LEU A 107 3.92 4.90 21.06
C LEU A 107 5.17 4.50 21.86
N ARG A 108 5.94 5.47 22.35
CA ARG A 108 7.14 5.26 23.18
C ARG A 108 6.85 4.91 24.64
N SER A 109 5.61 5.06 25.10
CA SER A 109 5.24 4.77 26.49
C SER A 109 5.16 3.27 26.81
N GLY A 110 5.31 2.40 25.81
CA GLY A 110 5.29 0.95 25.99
C GLY A 110 3.89 0.35 26.05
N LEU A 111 2.93 0.92 25.32
CA LEU A 111 1.57 0.38 25.23
C LEU A 111 1.55 -1.08 24.73
N ARG A 112 0.59 -1.86 25.24
CA ARG A 112 0.34 -3.25 24.86
C ARG A 112 -1.15 -3.49 24.65
N ASP A 113 -1.49 -4.61 24.02
CA ASP A 113 -2.86 -5.13 23.87
C ASP A 113 -3.87 -4.09 23.35
N MET A 114 -5.02 -3.98 24.02
CA MET A 114 -6.11 -3.06 23.66
C MET A 114 -5.71 -1.57 23.71
N PRO A 115 -5.01 -1.08 24.75
CA PRO A 115 -4.51 0.31 24.74
C PRO A 115 -3.67 0.66 23.52
N LEU A 116 -2.76 -0.25 23.13
CA LEU A 116 -1.97 -0.08 21.91
C LEU A 116 -2.87 -0.04 20.67
N LEU A 117 -3.81 -0.98 20.56
CA LEU A 117 -4.73 -1.03 19.43
C LEU A 117 -5.55 0.25 19.28
N SER A 118 -6.13 0.77 20.37
CA SER A 118 -6.90 2.02 20.34
C SER A 118 -6.06 3.23 19.95
N CYS A 119 -4.80 3.28 20.40
CA CYS A 119 -3.85 4.32 19.98
C CYS A 119 -3.58 4.24 18.47
N LEU A 120 -3.30 3.04 17.97
CA LEU A 120 -3.01 2.80 16.55
C LEU A 120 -4.21 3.09 15.65
N GLU A 121 -5.42 2.69 16.04
CA GLU A 121 -6.65 2.98 15.29
C GLU A 121 -6.88 4.50 15.17
N SER A 122 -6.61 5.24 16.25
CA SER A 122 -6.70 6.71 16.27
C SER A 122 -5.60 7.37 15.42
N LEU A 123 -4.37 6.86 15.50
CA LEU A 123 -3.25 7.30 14.68
C LEU A 123 -3.52 7.05 13.19
N ARG A 124 -4.05 5.88 12.81
CA ARG A 124 -4.42 5.56 11.43
C ARG A 124 -5.40 6.59 10.86
N VAL A 125 -6.41 6.98 11.64
CA VAL A 125 -7.39 8.00 11.23
C VAL A 125 -6.69 9.34 11.01
N SER A 126 -5.77 9.71 11.91
CA SER A 126 -4.99 10.95 11.80
C SER A 126 -4.09 10.96 10.56
N LEU A 127 -3.40 9.85 10.27
CA LEU A 127 -2.55 9.70 9.08
C LEU A 127 -3.32 9.73 7.76
N ASN A 128 -4.58 9.30 7.74
CA ASN A 128 -5.40 9.30 6.52
C ASN A 128 -6.09 10.64 6.24
N ASN A 129 -6.51 11.35 7.29
CA ASN A 129 -7.43 12.47 7.15
C ASN A 129 -6.76 13.83 7.38
N ASN A 130 -5.60 13.88 8.04
CA ASN A 130 -4.87 15.12 8.22
C ASN A 130 -4.02 15.46 6.99
N PRO A 131 -3.65 16.74 6.81
CA PRO A 131 -2.79 17.15 5.70
C PRO A 131 -1.41 16.48 5.74
N VAL A 132 -0.73 16.45 4.59
CA VAL A 132 0.62 15.87 4.45
C VAL A 132 1.62 16.53 5.41
N SER A 133 1.46 17.81 5.73
CA SER A 133 2.26 18.54 6.73
C SER A 133 2.15 17.93 8.13
N TRP A 134 1.00 17.36 8.50
CA TRP A 134 0.86 16.59 9.73
C TRP A 134 1.66 15.28 9.67
N VAL A 135 1.62 14.59 8.52
CA VAL A 135 2.42 13.37 8.28
C VAL A 135 3.92 13.68 8.31
N GLN A 136 4.34 14.84 7.79
CA GLN A 136 5.71 15.34 7.90
C GLN A 136 6.12 15.62 9.35
N THR A 137 5.20 16.15 10.16
CA THR A 137 5.43 16.37 11.59
C THR A 137 5.56 15.05 12.36
N PHE A 138 4.80 14.02 11.99
CA PHE A 138 4.98 12.66 12.52
C PHE A 138 6.33 12.07 12.07
N GLY A 139 6.65 12.22 10.78
CA GLY A 139 7.99 12.10 10.23
C GLY A 139 8.71 10.77 10.49
N ALA A 140 10.03 10.82 10.38
CA ALA A 140 10.91 9.67 10.61
C ALA A 140 10.85 9.19 12.08
N GLU A 141 10.67 10.11 13.03
CA GLU A 141 10.63 9.79 14.46
C GLU A 141 9.41 8.92 14.83
N GLY A 142 8.23 9.29 14.29
CA GLY A 142 7.01 8.52 14.45
C GLY A 142 7.05 7.20 13.70
N LEU A 143 7.60 7.19 12.47
CA LEU A 143 7.79 5.97 11.70
C LEU A 143 8.70 4.97 12.44
N ALA A 144 9.86 5.41 12.93
CA ALA A 144 10.77 4.56 13.69
C ALA A 144 10.07 3.95 14.91
N SER A 145 9.30 4.76 15.66
CA SER A 145 8.54 4.27 16.81
C SER A 145 7.49 3.23 16.44
N LEU A 146 6.82 3.35 15.28
CA LEU A 146 5.90 2.33 14.76
C LEU A 146 6.62 1.03 14.38
N LEU A 147 7.75 1.14 13.69
CA LEU A 147 8.55 -0.01 13.25
C LEU A 147 9.17 -0.75 14.43
N ASP A 148 9.63 -0.04 15.46
CA ASP A 148 10.12 -0.64 16.72
C ASP A 148 9.04 -1.48 17.41
N ILE A 149 7.80 -1.00 17.44
CA ILE A 149 6.67 -1.76 17.99
C ILE A 149 6.39 -2.98 17.12
N LEU A 150 6.40 -2.84 15.79
CA LEU A 150 6.18 -3.95 14.87
C LEU A 150 7.24 -5.04 15.03
N LYS A 151 8.51 -4.64 15.11
CA LYS A 151 9.65 -5.53 15.37
C LYS A 151 9.48 -6.28 16.68
N ARG A 152 9.18 -5.57 17.78
CA ARG A 152 8.89 -6.19 19.08
C ARG A 152 7.78 -7.23 18.99
N LEU A 153 6.69 -6.92 18.30
CA LEU A 153 5.57 -7.86 18.14
C LEU A 153 5.96 -9.08 17.27
N HIS A 154 6.89 -8.94 16.33
CA HIS A 154 7.39 -10.09 15.56
C HIS A 154 8.36 -10.96 16.34
N ASP A 155 9.15 -10.37 17.25
CA ASP A 155 10.15 -11.10 18.04
C ASP A 155 9.55 -11.75 19.30
N GLU A 156 8.35 -11.33 19.73
CA GLU A 156 7.56 -12.01 20.77
C GLU A 156 7.15 -13.42 20.29
N LYS A 157 7.63 -14.46 20.97
CA LYS A 157 7.37 -15.87 20.63
C LYS A 157 5.87 -16.17 20.65
N GLU A 158 5.42 -17.03 19.73
CA GLU A 158 4.01 -17.41 19.54
C GLU A 158 3.33 -17.94 20.82
N GLU A 159 4.08 -18.61 21.70
CA GLU A 159 3.62 -19.12 23.01
C GLU A 159 3.30 -18.01 24.03
N THR A 160 3.92 -16.83 23.86
CA THR A 160 3.74 -15.61 24.66
C THR A 160 2.96 -14.53 23.92
N ALA A 161 2.59 -14.78 22.66
CA ALA A 161 1.88 -13.82 21.84
C ALA A 161 0.50 -13.55 22.44
N GLY A 162 0.22 -12.27 22.71
CA GLY A 162 -1.08 -11.83 23.18
C GLY A 162 -2.14 -12.07 22.11
N SER A 163 -3.39 -12.29 22.53
CA SER A 163 -4.53 -12.45 21.59
C SER A 163 -4.70 -11.24 20.65
N TYR A 164 -4.12 -10.09 21.01
CA TYR A 164 -4.19 -8.84 20.27
C TYR A 164 -3.02 -8.62 19.29
N ASP A 165 -1.99 -9.45 19.29
CA ASP A 165 -0.75 -9.15 18.55
C ASP A 165 -0.97 -9.12 17.04
N SER A 166 -1.74 -10.07 16.49
CA SER A 166 -2.09 -10.06 15.06
C SER A 166 -2.93 -8.82 14.67
N ARG A 167 -3.79 -8.35 15.58
CA ARG A 167 -4.59 -7.12 15.37
C ARG A 167 -3.71 -5.88 15.44
N ASN A 168 -2.80 -5.81 16.40
CA ASN A 168 -1.84 -4.72 16.55
C ASN A 168 -0.89 -4.65 15.35
N LYS A 169 -0.29 -5.78 14.94
CA LYS A 169 0.52 -5.90 13.72
C LYS A 169 -0.25 -5.39 12.51
N HIS A 170 -1.49 -5.89 12.30
CA HIS A 170 -2.30 -5.45 11.15
C HIS A 170 -2.61 -3.95 11.19
N GLU A 171 -2.93 -3.39 12.37
CA GLU A 171 -3.22 -1.97 12.49
C GLU A 171 -1.97 -1.11 12.22
N ILE A 172 -0.77 -1.56 12.61
CA ILE A 172 0.49 -0.92 12.21
C ILE A 172 0.64 -0.94 10.69
N ILE A 173 0.39 -2.07 10.02
CA ILE A 173 0.45 -2.12 8.53
C ILE A 173 -0.54 -1.13 7.90
N ARG A 174 -1.73 -0.94 8.49
CA ARG A 174 -2.68 0.09 8.03
C ARG A 174 -2.18 1.51 8.27
N CYS A 175 -1.50 1.78 9.38
CA CYS A 175 -0.82 3.05 9.62
C CYS A 175 0.28 3.29 8.58
N LEU A 176 1.13 2.30 8.30
CA LEU A 176 2.18 2.38 7.28
C LEU A 176 1.59 2.63 5.89
N LYS A 177 0.46 1.99 5.58
CA LYS A 177 -0.27 2.24 4.33
C LYS A 177 -0.75 3.69 4.20
N ALA A 178 -1.29 4.26 5.27
CA ALA A 178 -1.72 5.66 5.28
C ALA A 178 -0.50 6.60 5.18
N PHE A 179 0.56 6.30 5.92
CA PHE A 179 1.81 7.07 5.92
C PHE A 179 2.46 7.10 4.53
N MET A 180 2.55 5.97 3.85
CA MET A 180 3.13 5.83 2.49
C MET A 180 2.20 6.29 1.36
N ASN A 181 0.99 6.77 1.66
CA ASN A 181 0.07 7.24 0.61
C ASN A 181 0.50 8.59 -0.01
N ASN A 182 1.69 9.10 0.30
CA ASN A 182 2.22 10.35 -0.22
C ASN A 182 3.74 10.21 -0.45
N LYS A 183 4.31 11.10 -1.27
CA LYS A 183 5.74 11.04 -1.65
C LYS A 183 6.69 11.11 -0.46
N PHE A 184 6.36 11.93 0.55
CA PHE A 184 7.19 12.08 1.74
C PHE A 184 7.26 10.77 2.53
N GLY A 185 6.13 10.10 2.74
CA GLY A 185 6.07 8.86 3.48
C GLY A 185 6.80 7.70 2.80
N ILE A 186 6.68 7.58 1.47
CA ILE A 186 7.44 6.58 0.69
C ILE A 186 8.94 6.83 0.85
N LYS A 187 9.41 8.07 0.62
CA LYS A 187 10.83 8.42 0.76
C LYS A 187 11.35 8.07 2.16
N THR A 188 10.62 8.46 3.20
CA THR A 188 11.02 8.21 4.59
C THR A 188 11.03 6.72 4.92
N MET A 189 10.10 5.94 4.36
CA MET A 189 10.08 4.47 4.51
C MET A 189 11.30 3.81 3.86
N LEU A 190 11.69 4.28 2.66
CA LEU A 190 12.83 3.74 1.92
C LEU A 190 14.19 4.08 2.56
N GLU A 191 14.27 5.17 3.30
CA GLU A 191 15.43 5.58 4.11
C GLU A 191 15.59 4.72 5.38
N THR A 192 14.59 3.94 5.75
CA THR A 192 14.66 3.06 6.93
C THR A 192 15.33 1.72 6.57
N GLU A 193 16.27 1.27 7.40
CA GLU A 193 17.01 0.02 7.19
C GLU A 193 16.08 -1.21 7.21
N GLU A 194 15.26 -1.37 8.26
CA GLU A 194 14.42 -2.57 8.45
C GLU A 194 13.00 -2.41 7.91
N GLY A 195 12.66 -1.29 7.26
CA GLY A 195 11.28 -0.98 6.87
C GLY A 195 10.67 -2.02 5.93
N ILE A 196 11.41 -2.36 4.86
CA ILE A 196 10.96 -3.35 3.86
C ILE A 196 10.92 -4.75 4.47
N LEU A 197 11.94 -5.13 5.26
CA LEU A 197 12.00 -6.42 5.94
C LEU A 197 10.79 -6.62 6.88
N LEU A 198 10.39 -5.58 7.64
CA LEU A 198 9.22 -5.66 8.51
C LEU A 198 7.90 -5.78 7.73
N LEU A 199 7.78 -5.16 6.55
CA LEU A 199 6.63 -5.38 5.65
C LEU A 199 6.61 -6.83 5.12
N VAL A 200 7.76 -7.39 4.77
CA VAL A 200 7.90 -8.78 4.33
C VAL A 200 7.52 -9.74 5.47
N ARG A 201 8.02 -9.51 6.70
CA ARG A 201 7.64 -10.27 7.91
C ARG A 201 6.13 -10.23 8.19
N ALA A 202 5.43 -9.20 7.73
CA ALA A 202 3.98 -9.07 7.88
C ALA A 202 3.17 -9.85 6.81
N MET A 203 3.82 -10.50 5.84
CA MET A 203 3.17 -11.39 4.88
C MET A 203 2.87 -12.77 5.49
N ASP A 204 1.95 -12.79 6.45
CA ASP A 204 1.53 -14.01 7.17
C ASP A 204 0.23 -14.60 6.57
N PRO A 205 0.27 -15.81 5.96
CA PRO A 205 -0.91 -16.48 5.44
C PRO A 205 -1.98 -16.76 6.50
N ALA A 206 -1.62 -16.87 7.78
CA ALA A 206 -2.57 -17.05 8.89
C ALA A 206 -3.38 -15.77 9.17
N VAL A 207 -2.90 -14.60 8.73
CA VAL A 207 -3.58 -13.31 8.85
C VAL A 207 -3.79 -12.67 7.45
N PRO A 208 -4.73 -13.21 6.63
CA PRO A 208 -4.82 -12.86 5.20
C PRO A 208 -4.99 -11.38 4.90
N ASN A 209 -5.70 -10.62 5.75
CA ASN A 209 -5.92 -9.20 5.50
C ASN A 209 -4.63 -8.38 5.68
N MET A 210 -3.80 -8.76 6.64
CA MET A 210 -2.50 -8.12 6.87
C MET A 210 -1.57 -8.43 5.71
N MET A 211 -1.53 -9.70 5.29
CA MET A 211 -0.78 -10.13 4.12
C MET A 211 -1.20 -9.38 2.85
N ILE A 212 -2.50 -9.17 2.62
CA ILE A 212 -2.98 -8.38 1.46
C ILE A 212 -2.46 -6.94 1.50
N ASP A 213 -2.58 -6.27 2.65
CA ASP A 213 -2.13 -4.88 2.77
C ASP A 213 -0.60 -4.78 2.62
N ALA A 214 0.15 -5.72 3.21
CA ALA A 214 1.60 -5.81 3.07
C ALA A 214 2.04 -6.10 1.64
N ALA A 215 1.45 -7.11 0.98
CA ALA A 215 1.76 -7.48 -0.40
C ALA A 215 1.49 -6.33 -1.38
N LYS A 216 0.40 -5.58 -1.17
CA LYS A 216 0.10 -4.38 -1.99
C LYS A 216 1.12 -3.27 -1.81
N LEU A 217 1.58 -3.05 -0.57
CA LEU A 217 2.63 -2.07 -0.29
C LEU A 217 3.95 -2.50 -0.95
N LEU A 218 4.35 -3.76 -0.78
CA LEU A 218 5.57 -4.29 -1.40
C LEU A 218 5.49 -4.25 -2.94
N SER A 219 4.34 -4.60 -3.54
CA SER A 219 4.13 -4.52 -4.98
C SER A 219 4.28 -3.09 -5.49
N ALA A 220 3.73 -2.14 -4.74
CA ALA A 220 3.84 -0.72 -5.07
C ALA A 220 5.28 -0.23 -4.99
N LEU A 221 6.06 -0.72 -4.01
CA LEU A 221 7.49 -0.40 -3.89
C LEU A 221 8.30 -0.96 -5.07
N CYS A 222 8.05 -2.20 -5.51
CA CYS A 222 8.78 -2.81 -6.62
C CYS A 222 8.59 -2.07 -7.96
N ILE A 223 7.44 -1.41 -8.15
CA ILE A 223 7.09 -0.68 -9.39
C ILE A 223 7.57 0.79 -9.33
N LEU A 224 8.12 1.24 -8.20
CA LEU A 224 8.63 2.60 -8.12
C LEU A 224 9.77 2.79 -9.15
N PRO A 225 9.68 3.81 -10.01
CA PRO A 225 10.72 4.06 -11.00
C PRO A 225 12.03 4.57 -10.38
N GLN A 226 11.95 5.10 -9.15
CA GLN A 226 13.08 5.58 -8.39
C GLN A 226 12.82 5.33 -6.89
N PRO A 227 13.83 4.85 -6.13
CA PRO A 227 15.18 4.48 -6.58
C PRO A 227 15.17 3.23 -7.49
N GLU A 228 16.27 2.98 -8.20
CA GLU A 228 16.44 1.81 -9.08
C GLU A 228 16.48 0.50 -8.28
N ASP A 229 16.21 -0.62 -8.94
CA ASP A 229 16.29 -2.00 -8.41
C ASP A 229 15.46 -2.27 -7.14
N MET A 230 14.33 -1.57 -6.99
CA MET A 230 13.45 -1.74 -5.83
C MET A 230 12.85 -3.15 -5.71
N ASN A 231 12.61 -3.82 -6.83
CA ASN A 231 12.20 -5.22 -6.86
C ASN A 231 13.28 -6.14 -6.28
N GLU A 232 14.56 -5.89 -6.55
CA GLU A 232 15.68 -6.65 -5.96
C GLU A 232 15.79 -6.39 -4.46
N ARG A 233 15.62 -5.14 -4.02
CA ARG A 233 15.63 -4.80 -2.58
C ARG A 233 14.49 -5.47 -1.81
N VAL A 234 13.31 -5.60 -2.41
CA VAL A 234 12.21 -6.39 -1.82
C VAL A 234 12.56 -7.88 -1.81
N LEU A 235 13.16 -8.40 -2.88
CA LEU A 235 13.58 -9.80 -2.97
C LEU A 235 14.68 -10.16 -1.96
N GLU A 236 15.62 -9.25 -1.71
CA GLU A 236 16.65 -9.38 -0.67
C GLU A 236 16.00 -9.51 0.71
N ALA A 237 15.06 -8.63 1.04
CA ALA A 237 14.30 -8.70 2.30
C ALA A 237 13.47 -10.00 2.42
N MET A 238 12.92 -10.50 1.30
CA MET A 238 12.26 -11.82 1.27
C MET A 238 13.23 -12.96 1.53
N THR A 239 14.45 -12.87 1.00
CA THR A 239 15.51 -13.86 1.20
C THR A 239 15.99 -13.85 2.66
N GLU A 240 16.25 -12.66 3.23
CA GLU A 240 16.61 -12.49 4.63
C GLU A 240 15.53 -13.07 5.56
N ARG A 241 14.25 -12.77 5.31
CA ARG A 241 13.14 -13.37 6.07
C ARG A 241 13.17 -14.90 6.01
N ALA A 242 13.40 -15.44 4.82
CA ALA A 242 13.38 -16.88 4.56
C ALA A 242 14.51 -17.60 5.31
N GLU A 243 15.70 -17.01 5.32
CA GLU A 243 16.86 -17.50 6.06
C GLU A 243 16.61 -17.47 7.58
N MET A 244 15.97 -16.41 8.10
CA MET A 244 15.60 -16.34 9.52
C MET A 244 14.62 -17.44 9.95
N ASP A 245 13.72 -17.83 9.06
CA ASP A 245 12.66 -18.82 9.32
C ASP A 245 13.06 -20.25 8.91
N GLU A 246 14.20 -20.42 8.23
CA GLU A 246 14.64 -21.68 7.59
C GLU A 246 13.57 -22.26 6.62
N VAL A 247 12.95 -21.39 5.82
CA VAL A 247 11.94 -21.75 4.81
C VAL A 247 12.31 -21.23 3.42
N GLU A 248 11.59 -21.68 2.40
CA GLU A 248 11.71 -21.15 1.03
C GLU A 248 11.12 -19.73 0.95
N ARG A 249 11.85 -18.78 0.33
CA ARG A 249 11.47 -17.35 0.32
C ARG A 249 10.12 -17.01 -0.29
N PHE A 250 9.65 -17.84 -1.23
CA PHE A 250 8.34 -17.69 -1.86
C PHE A 250 7.24 -18.53 -1.23
N GLN A 251 7.56 -19.32 -0.20
CA GLN A 251 6.58 -20.18 0.48
C GLN A 251 5.37 -19.41 1.01
N PRO A 252 5.52 -18.25 1.71
CA PRO A 252 4.37 -17.49 2.19
C PRO A 252 3.45 -17.02 1.06
N LEU A 253 3.99 -16.66 -0.11
CA LEU A 253 3.19 -16.26 -1.26
C LEU A 253 2.39 -17.42 -1.83
N LEU A 254 3.03 -18.58 -1.99
CA LEU A 254 2.36 -19.78 -2.48
C LEU A 254 1.30 -20.28 -1.51
N ASP A 255 1.56 -20.18 -0.21
CA ASP A 255 0.58 -20.49 0.82
C ASP A 255 -0.57 -19.49 0.80
N GLY A 256 -0.32 -18.19 0.60
CA GLY A 256 -1.39 -17.20 0.38
C GLY A 256 -2.27 -17.50 -0.83
N LEU A 257 -1.68 -18.05 -1.91
CA LEU A 257 -2.41 -18.50 -3.09
C LEU A 257 -3.20 -19.80 -2.83
N LYS A 258 -2.62 -20.78 -2.15
CA LYS A 258 -3.19 -22.13 -1.89
C LYS A 258 -4.19 -22.18 -0.73
N SER A 259 -3.86 -21.59 0.41
CA SER A 259 -4.67 -21.61 1.65
C SER A 259 -6.03 -20.97 1.42
N GLY A 260 -6.07 -20.00 0.53
CA GLY A 260 -7.27 -19.41 0.05
C GLY A 260 -8.25 -20.41 -0.61
N THR A 261 -7.77 -21.36 -1.41
CA THR A 261 -8.61 -22.35 -2.10
C THR A 261 -9.36 -23.25 -1.10
N SER A 262 -8.73 -23.58 0.04
CA SER A 262 -9.38 -24.29 1.15
C SER A 262 -10.44 -23.43 1.86
N ILE A 263 -10.18 -22.13 2.03
CA ILE A 263 -11.15 -21.16 2.57
C ILE A 263 -12.33 -20.97 1.61
N ALA A 264 -12.09 -20.98 0.29
CA ALA A 264 -13.14 -20.88 -0.72
C ALA A 264 -14.09 -22.08 -0.68
N LEU A 265 -13.55 -23.31 -0.57
CA LEU A 265 -14.36 -24.52 -0.42
C LEU A 265 -15.22 -24.47 0.86
N LYS A 266 -14.66 -24.00 1.98
CA LYS A 266 -15.41 -23.78 3.22
C LYS A 266 -16.46 -22.66 3.09
N ALA A 267 -16.11 -21.53 2.50
CA ALA A 267 -16.99 -20.37 2.33
C ALA A 267 -18.13 -20.62 1.33
N CYS A 268 -17.90 -21.42 0.28
CA CYS A 268 -18.95 -21.91 -0.63
C CYS A 268 -19.92 -22.82 0.10
N ARG A 269 -19.42 -23.68 1.01
CA ARG A 269 -20.25 -24.54 1.84
C ARG A 269 -21.11 -23.74 2.83
N GLU A 270 -20.59 -22.63 3.34
CA GLU A 270 -21.24 -21.76 4.33
C GLU A 270 -21.95 -20.53 3.70
N ARG A 271 -22.02 -20.42 2.36
CA ARG A 271 -22.63 -19.30 1.60
C ARG A 271 -22.17 -17.90 2.05
N THR A 272 -20.94 -17.76 2.51
CA THR A 272 -20.46 -16.46 3.02
C THR A 272 -19.81 -15.64 1.91
N VAL A 273 -20.62 -14.86 1.19
CA VAL A 273 -20.17 -14.02 0.04
C VAL A 273 -19.01 -13.08 0.42
N PHE A 274 -19.00 -12.55 1.64
CA PHE A 274 -17.93 -11.68 2.13
C PHE A 274 -16.57 -12.40 2.22
N LEU A 275 -16.55 -13.66 2.69
CA LEU A 275 -15.32 -14.45 2.78
C LEU A 275 -14.78 -14.80 1.39
N ILE A 276 -15.66 -15.08 0.42
CA ILE A 276 -15.28 -15.36 -0.98
C ILE A 276 -14.65 -14.12 -1.62
N MET A 277 -15.23 -12.93 -1.43
CA MET A 277 -14.66 -11.68 -1.96
C MET A 277 -13.31 -11.34 -1.31
N ARG A 278 -13.19 -11.57 0.01
CA ARG A 278 -11.94 -11.36 0.75
C ARG A 278 -10.84 -12.30 0.24
N TRP A 279 -11.21 -13.56 0.02
CA TRP A 279 -10.32 -14.57 -0.52
C TRP A 279 -9.78 -14.19 -1.90
N LYS A 280 -10.68 -13.82 -2.84
CA LYS A 280 -10.28 -13.39 -4.19
C LYS A 280 -9.26 -12.25 -4.15
N LYS A 281 -9.45 -11.26 -3.28
CA LYS A 281 -8.49 -10.15 -3.09
C LYS A 281 -7.13 -10.59 -2.55
N GLY A 282 -7.10 -11.61 -1.69
CA GLY A 282 -5.91 -12.29 -1.18
C GLY A 282 -4.97 -12.73 -2.27
N MET A 283 -5.50 -13.59 -3.13
CA MET A 283 -4.71 -14.21 -4.19
C MET A 283 -4.28 -13.20 -5.24
N VAL A 284 -5.14 -12.22 -5.57
CA VAL A 284 -4.77 -11.12 -6.48
C VAL A 284 -3.55 -10.38 -5.94
N GLY A 285 -3.50 -10.08 -4.64
CA GLY A 285 -2.34 -9.39 -4.04
C GLY A 285 -1.05 -10.22 -4.07
N CYS A 286 -1.14 -11.54 -3.88
CA CYS A 286 0.03 -12.42 -3.94
C CYS A 286 0.58 -12.54 -5.38
N LEU A 287 -0.31 -12.74 -6.37
CA LEU A 287 0.09 -12.81 -7.78
C LEU A 287 0.58 -11.45 -8.29
N GLN A 288 -0.02 -10.35 -7.81
CA GLN A 288 0.46 -9.00 -8.09
C GLN A 288 1.89 -8.78 -7.59
N LEU A 289 2.23 -9.26 -6.39
CA LEU A 289 3.61 -9.15 -5.90
C LEU A 289 4.58 -10.00 -6.71
N ILE A 290 4.18 -11.22 -7.11
CA ILE A 290 4.99 -12.05 -8.02
C ILE A 290 5.28 -11.30 -9.32
N ASN A 291 4.25 -10.73 -9.95
CA ASN A 291 4.42 -9.92 -11.17
C ASN A 291 5.31 -8.70 -10.91
N ALA A 292 5.09 -8.00 -9.79
CA ALA A 292 5.86 -6.81 -9.44
C ALA A 292 7.35 -7.10 -9.15
N LEU A 293 7.72 -8.33 -8.76
CA LEU A 293 9.11 -8.74 -8.59
C LEU A 293 9.80 -9.04 -9.92
N ILE A 294 9.05 -9.55 -10.91
CA ILE A 294 9.59 -10.05 -12.19
C ILE A 294 9.55 -8.98 -13.28
N THR A 295 8.41 -8.32 -13.48
CA THR A 295 8.17 -7.43 -14.62
C THR A 295 9.12 -6.23 -14.67
N PRO A 296 9.48 -5.56 -13.57
CA PRO A 296 10.39 -4.42 -13.61
C PRO A 296 11.86 -4.80 -13.92
N ALA A 297 12.24 -6.06 -13.76
CA ALA A 297 13.63 -6.48 -13.94
C ALA A 297 14.01 -6.45 -15.42
N GLU A 298 15.09 -5.75 -15.76
CA GLU A 298 15.57 -5.64 -17.15
C GLU A 298 16.26 -6.92 -17.62
N GLU A 299 16.96 -7.61 -16.73
CA GLU A 299 17.73 -8.82 -17.05
C GLU A 299 16.84 -10.05 -17.25
N LEU A 300 16.91 -10.65 -18.45
CA LEU A 300 16.21 -11.90 -18.76
C LEU A 300 16.58 -13.03 -17.79
N ASP A 301 17.86 -13.14 -17.44
CA ASP A 301 18.36 -14.21 -16.57
C ASP A 301 17.76 -14.12 -15.17
N PHE A 302 17.61 -12.90 -14.63
CA PHE A 302 16.90 -12.66 -13.38
C PHE A 302 15.42 -13.10 -13.47
N ARG A 303 14.70 -12.66 -14.51
CA ARG A 303 13.27 -12.99 -14.70
C ARG A 303 13.05 -14.50 -14.83
N VAL A 304 13.86 -15.17 -15.64
CA VAL A 304 13.82 -16.63 -15.83
C VAL A 304 14.18 -17.36 -14.54
N HIS A 305 15.19 -16.88 -13.79
CA HIS A 305 15.61 -17.47 -12.52
C HIS A 305 14.47 -17.48 -11.48
N ILE A 306 13.88 -16.31 -11.21
CA ILE A 306 12.80 -16.16 -10.22
C ILE A 306 11.55 -16.94 -10.64
N ARG A 307 11.16 -16.87 -11.93
CA ARG A 307 10.03 -17.65 -12.43
C ARG A 307 10.28 -19.15 -12.29
N SER A 308 11.48 -19.62 -12.60
CA SER A 308 11.83 -21.04 -12.50
C SER A 308 11.79 -21.54 -11.05
N GLU A 309 12.22 -20.73 -10.09
CA GLU A 309 12.11 -21.04 -8.66
C GLU A 309 10.66 -21.17 -8.22
N LEU A 310 9.80 -20.22 -8.57
CA LEU A 310 8.37 -20.29 -8.28
C LEU A 310 7.72 -21.53 -8.91
N MET A 311 8.06 -21.86 -10.16
CA MET A 311 7.56 -23.06 -10.83
C MET A 311 7.99 -24.34 -10.11
N ARG A 312 9.23 -24.38 -9.60
CA ARG A 312 9.77 -25.51 -8.83
C ARG A 312 8.99 -25.75 -7.53
N LEU A 313 8.51 -24.68 -6.89
CA LEU A 313 7.67 -24.74 -5.69
C LEU A 313 6.19 -25.06 -5.99
N GLY A 314 5.86 -25.35 -7.26
CA GLY A 314 4.54 -25.80 -7.69
C GLY A 314 3.59 -24.67 -8.09
N LEU A 315 4.08 -23.47 -8.43
CA LEU A 315 3.24 -22.36 -8.89
C LEU A 315 2.38 -22.77 -10.11
N HIS A 316 2.87 -23.64 -11.00
CA HIS A 316 2.13 -24.06 -12.19
C HIS A 316 0.74 -24.63 -11.86
N GLN A 317 0.66 -25.56 -10.90
CA GLN A 317 -0.62 -26.15 -10.50
C GLN A 317 -1.54 -25.10 -9.87
N VAL A 318 -0.98 -24.22 -9.05
CA VAL A 318 -1.74 -23.13 -8.41
C VAL A 318 -2.33 -22.20 -9.47
N LEU A 319 -1.57 -21.82 -10.50
CA LEU A 319 -2.06 -20.97 -11.59
C LEU A 319 -3.21 -21.62 -12.36
N GLN A 320 -3.21 -22.94 -12.55
CA GLN A 320 -4.34 -23.64 -13.17
C GLN A 320 -5.62 -23.46 -12.35
N ASP A 321 -5.54 -23.67 -11.03
CA ASP A 321 -6.69 -23.51 -10.13
C ASP A 321 -7.19 -22.04 -10.12
N LEU A 322 -6.27 -21.06 -10.20
CA LEU A 322 -6.62 -19.64 -10.23
C LEU A 322 -7.38 -19.23 -11.51
N ARG A 323 -7.15 -19.91 -12.64
CA ARG A 323 -7.83 -19.62 -13.91
C ARG A 323 -9.31 -19.96 -13.89
N GLU A 324 -9.72 -20.90 -13.03
CA GLU A 324 -11.13 -21.27 -12.87
C GLU A 324 -11.93 -20.21 -12.08
N ILE A 325 -11.23 -19.25 -11.45
CA ILE A 325 -11.86 -18.24 -10.61
C ILE A 325 -12.38 -17.09 -11.47
N GLU A 326 -13.70 -16.87 -11.44
CA GLU A 326 -14.32 -15.68 -12.05
C GLU A 326 -13.98 -14.40 -11.27
N ASN A 327 -12.89 -13.74 -11.64
CA ASN A 327 -12.49 -12.45 -11.09
C ASN A 327 -11.65 -11.66 -12.12
N ASP A 328 -12.08 -10.43 -12.45
CA ASP A 328 -11.41 -9.63 -13.48
C ASP A 328 -10.01 -9.19 -13.06
N ASP A 329 -9.81 -8.80 -11.79
CA ASP A 329 -8.49 -8.41 -11.28
C ASP A 329 -7.49 -9.58 -11.35
N MET A 330 -7.94 -10.80 -11.01
CA MET A 330 -7.14 -12.02 -11.12
C MET A 330 -6.80 -12.33 -12.58
N ARG A 331 -7.77 -12.20 -13.48
CA ARG A 331 -7.56 -12.42 -14.92
C ARG A 331 -6.47 -11.49 -15.46
N VAL A 332 -6.49 -10.21 -15.07
CA VAL A 332 -5.44 -9.25 -15.43
C VAL A 332 -4.08 -9.71 -14.93
N GLN A 333 -3.96 -10.13 -13.67
CA GLN A 333 -2.68 -10.60 -13.13
C GLN A 333 -2.18 -11.89 -13.78
N LEU A 334 -3.07 -12.82 -14.14
CA LEU A 334 -2.73 -14.03 -14.88
C LEU A 334 -2.23 -13.70 -16.30
N THR A 335 -2.91 -12.80 -17.01
CA THR A 335 -2.49 -12.36 -18.34
C THR A 335 -1.11 -11.71 -18.31
N VAL A 336 -0.84 -10.81 -17.37
CA VAL A 336 0.50 -10.20 -17.21
C VAL A 336 1.57 -11.26 -16.98
N PHE A 337 1.29 -12.25 -16.12
CA PHE A 337 2.25 -13.33 -15.84
C PHE A 337 2.54 -14.19 -17.08
N ASP A 338 1.50 -14.53 -17.84
CA ASP A 338 1.58 -15.37 -19.03
C ASP A 338 2.31 -14.67 -20.17
N GLU A 339 1.90 -13.45 -20.51
CA GLU A 339 2.50 -12.65 -21.60
C GLU A 339 4.01 -12.45 -21.34
N GLN A 340 4.39 -12.05 -20.12
CA GLN A 340 5.79 -11.92 -19.76
C GLN A 340 6.55 -13.26 -19.84
N GLY A 341 5.89 -14.37 -19.48
CA GLY A 341 6.48 -15.70 -19.57
C GLY A 341 6.70 -16.18 -21.00
N GLU A 342 5.78 -15.85 -21.91
CA GLU A 342 5.89 -16.15 -23.34
C GLU A 342 7.01 -15.33 -24.00
N GLU A 343 7.11 -14.04 -23.69
CA GLU A 343 8.20 -13.16 -24.13
C GLU A 343 9.56 -13.68 -23.65
N ASP A 344 9.70 -13.97 -22.35
CA ASP A 344 10.95 -14.48 -21.78
C ASP A 344 11.36 -15.84 -22.40
N SER A 345 10.37 -16.70 -22.71
CA SER A 345 10.60 -17.99 -23.37
C SER A 345 11.06 -17.83 -24.81
N TYR A 346 10.49 -16.87 -25.54
CA TYR A 346 10.90 -16.53 -26.90
C TYR A 346 12.35 -16.03 -26.93
N ASP A 347 12.70 -15.11 -26.04
CA ASP A 347 14.06 -14.57 -25.94
C ASP A 347 15.08 -15.63 -25.52
N LEU A 348 14.73 -16.48 -24.55
CA LEU A 348 15.59 -17.58 -24.11
C LEU A 348 15.82 -18.60 -25.22
N LYS A 349 14.80 -18.88 -26.04
CA LYS A 349 14.93 -19.73 -27.22
C LYS A 349 15.85 -19.10 -28.27
N GLY A 350 15.75 -17.78 -28.50
CA GLY A 350 16.67 -17.05 -29.36
C GLY A 350 18.12 -17.22 -28.92
N ARG A 351 18.41 -16.98 -27.63
CA ARG A 351 19.75 -17.20 -27.04
C ARG A 351 20.24 -18.64 -27.22
N LEU A 352 19.36 -19.64 -27.07
CA LEU A 352 19.71 -21.05 -27.27
C LEU A 352 20.08 -21.33 -28.74
N ASP A 353 19.34 -20.76 -29.69
CA ASP A 353 19.61 -20.95 -31.11
C ASP A 353 20.93 -20.26 -31.52
N ASP A 354 21.22 -19.07 -30.98
CA ASP A 354 22.52 -18.40 -31.16
C ASP A 354 23.68 -19.25 -30.62
N ILE A 355 23.58 -19.74 -29.38
CA ILE A 355 24.59 -20.61 -28.76
C ILE A 355 24.78 -21.88 -29.59
N ARG A 356 23.70 -22.47 -30.11
CA ARG A 356 23.80 -23.66 -30.97
C ARG A 356 24.62 -23.35 -32.22
N MET A 357 24.39 -22.21 -32.88
CA MET A 357 25.15 -21.80 -34.05
C MET A 357 26.63 -21.53 -33.72
N GLU A 358 26.92 -20.89 -32.59
CA GLU A 358 28.30 -20.61 -32.16
C GLU A 358 29.07 -21.88 -31.75
N MET A 359 28.39 -22.81 -31.10
CA MET A 359 28.95 -24.07 -30.62
C MET A 359 28.98 -25.17 -31.70
N GLU A 360 28.35 -24.93 -32.86
CA GLU A 360 28.42 -25.79 -34.03
C GLU A 360 29.77 -25.60 -34.75
N TYR A 361 30.84 -26.09 -34.13
CA TYR A 361 32.15 -26.28 -34.76
C TYR A 361 32.37 -27.77 -35.05
N PRO A 362 32.88 -28.14 -36.24
CA PRO A 362 33.72 -29.31 -36.33
C PRO A 362 35.11 -28.92 -35.81
N PHE A 363 35.51 -29.43 -34.65
CA PHE A 363 36.93 -29.68 -34.40
C PHE A 363 37.38 -30.73 -35.43
N THR A 364 37.96 -30.26 -36.52
CA THR A 364 38.66 -31.12 -37.48
C THR A 364 40.15 -30.97 -37.16
N ASP A 365 40.73 -32.06 -36.63
CA ASP A 365 42.18 -32.26 -36.52
C ASP A 365 42.85 -32.25 -37.90
#